data_AF-A0A971DZK3-F1
#
_entry.id   AF-A0A971DZK3-F1
#
_cell.length_a   1.000
_cell.length_b   1.000
_cell.length_c   1.000
_cell.angle_alpha   90.00
_cell.angle_beta   90.00
_cell.angle_gamma   90.00
#
_symmetry.space_group_name_H-M   'P 1'
#
loop_
_entity.id
_entity.type
_entity.pdbx_description
1 polymer ?
#
loop_
_entity_poly.entity_id
_entity_poly.type
_entity_poly.pdbx_seq_one_letter_code
_entity_poly.pdbx_strand_id
1 'polypeptide(L)'
;MIFTETVKKILLILFLGCLVVSCAKTSDQIEPQIDFAYSTSYIQDSAYLEICVSNACNYLPEESEFRWYFNGSINNIPLDGANACDFYSKNGSFSVSLVVTTPDGIQYSKVKTFDVTGIKR
;
A
#
# COMPACT_ATOMS: atom_id res chain seq x y z
N MET A 1 4.39 -26.59 -74.07
CA MET A 1 4.76 -27.67 -73.12
C MET A 1 4.44 -27.12 -71.72
N ILE A 2 3.19 -27.27 -71.26
CA ILE A 2 2.68 -28.35 -70.38
C ILE A 2 3.34 -28.23 -68.99
N PHE A 3 2.67 -27.63 -68.00
CA PHE A 3 1.70 -28.20 -67.03
C PHE A 3 2.37 -28.83 -65.78
N THR A 4 1.98 -28.30 -64.62
CA THR A 4 1.61 -29.00 -63.36
C THR A 4 2.63 -29.58 -62.35
N GLU A 5 2.26 -29.29 -61.08
CA GLU A 5 2.23 -30.15 -59.87
C GLU A 5 3.52 -30.54 -59.11
N THR A 6 3.62 -29.93 -57.92
CA THR A 6 3.70 -30.57 -56.59
C THR A 6 4.47 -31.89 -56.42
N VAL A 7 5.61 -31.87 -55.71
CA VAL A 7 5.97 -32.95 -54.77
C VAL A 7 6.70 -32.39 -53.54
N LYS A 8 6.01 -32.48 -52.38
CA LYS A 8 6.57 -32.44 -51.02
C LYS A 8 7.75 -33.40 -50.85
N LYS A 9 8.82 -32.97 -50.16
CA LYS A 9 9.52 -33.73 -49.08
C LYS A 9 10.70 -32.91 -48.54
N ILE A 10 10.58 -32.36 -47.32
CA ILE A 10 11.17 -32.86 -46.06
C ILE A 10 12.51 -32.17 -45.72
N LEU A 11 12.44 -31.36 -44.65
CA LEU A 11 13.43 -31.18 -43.59
C LEU A 11 14.73 -30.41 -43.90
N LEU A 12 14.77 -29.13 -43.52
CA LEU A 12 15.81 -28.68 -42.59
C LEU A 12 15.32 -27.50 -41.75
N ILE A 13 15.33 -27.74 -40.45
CA ILE A 13 14.96 -26.84 -39.37
C ILE A 13 16.05 -25.77 -39.24
N LEU A 14 15.69 -24.49 -39.35
CA LEU A 14 16.46 -23.37 -38.78
C LEU A 14 15.48 -22.43 -38.07
N PHE A 15 15.16 -22.80 -36.83
CA PHE A 15 14.63 -21.89 -35.83
C PHE A 15 15.69 -20.81 -35.59
N LEU A 16 15.55 -19.64 -36.21
CA LEU A 16 16.34 -18.48 -35.87
C LEU A 16 15.48 -17.49 -35.07
N GLY A 17 15.47 -17.74 -33.76
CA GLY A 17 15.46 -16.71 -32.73
C GLY A 17 14.29 -15.74 -32.74
N CYS A 18 13.11 -16.20 -32.34
CA CYS A 18 12.17 -15.32 -31.65
C CYS A 18 12.87 -14.94 -30.32
N LEU A 19 13.53 -13.76 -30.28
CA LEU A 19 14.06 -13.20 -29.05
C LEU A 19 12.85 -12.74 -28.23
N VAL A 20 12.16 -13.71 -27.62
CA VAL A 20 11.30 -13.43 -26.48
C VAL A 20 12.25 -12.90 -25.41
N VAL A 21 12.24 -11.57 -25.24
CA VAL A 21 12.52 -11.00 -23.93
C VAL A 21 11.40 -11.51 -23.05
N SER A 22 11.57 -12.75 -22.59
CA SER A 22 10.88 -13.27 -21.43
C SER A 22 11.36 -12.36 -20.32
N CYS A 23 10.50 -11.41 -19.94
CA CYS A 23 10.64 -10.71 -18.68
C CYS A 23 10.45 -11.80 -17.62
N ALA A 24 11.53 -12.52 -17.32
CA ALA A 24 11.56 -13.48 -16.23
C ALA A 24 11.46 -12.64 -14.96
N LYS A 25 10.23 -12.43 -14.50
CA LYS A 25 9.98 -12.06 -13.11
C LYS A 25 10.38 -13.28 -12.27
N THR A 26 11.68 -13.42 -12.05
CA THR A 26 12.23 -14.43 -11.17
C THR A 26 12.64 -13.73 -9.89
N SER A 27 11.73 -13.75 -8.92
CA SER A 27 12.02 -13.98 -7.50
C SER A 27 10.69 -13.88 -6.77
N ASP A 28 10.46 -14.74 -5.78
CA ASP A 28 9.40 -14.61 -4.79
C ASP A 28 9.63 -13.35 -3.92
N GLN A 29 9.65 -12.16 -4.54
CA GLN A 29 9.60 -10.91 -3.80
C GLN A 29 8.19 -10.80 -3.21
N ILE A 30 8.10 -11.04 -1.91
CA ILE A 30 6.90 -10.75 -1.16
C ILE A 30 6.74 -9.22 -1.15
N GLU A 31 5.70 -8.73 -1.81
CA GLU A 31 5.40 -7.31 -1.90
C GLU A 31 5.01 -6.75 -0.52
N PRO A 32 5.52 -5.57 -0.12
CA PRO A 32 5.10 -4.91 1.10
C PRO A 32 3.59 -4.74 1.17
N GLN A 33 3.00 -5.21 2.26
CA GLN A 33 1.58 -5.03 2.53
C GLN A 33 1.41 -3.86 3.48
N ILE A 34 0.93 -2.72 2.96
CA ILE A 34 0.70 -1.53 3.78
C ILE A 34 -0.73 -1.50 4.30
N ASP A 35 -0.85 -1.61 5.62
CA ASP A 35 -2.12 -1.44 6.31
C ASP A 35 -1.93 -0.97 7.75
N PHE A 36 -3.03 -0.58 8.39
CA PHE A 36 -3.04 -0.21 9.79
C PHE A 36 -4.37 -0.53 10.47
N ALA A 37 -4.31 -0.92 11.73
CA ALA A 37 -5.49 -1.05 12.57
C ALA A 37 -5.83 0.29 13.23
N TYR A 38 -7.05 0.41 13.76
CA TYR A 38 -7.46 1.59 14.49
C TYR A 38 -8.44 1.23 15.61
N SER A 39 -8.52 2.10 16.59
CA SER A 39 -9.53 2.10 17.65
C SER A 39 -10.05 3.52 17.85
N THR A 40 -11.27 3.62 18.37
CA THR A 40 -11.93 4.90 18.63
C THR A 40 -12.51 4.91 20.05
N SER A 41 -12.37 6.03 20.75
CA SER A 41 -12.89 6.19 22.12
C SER A 41 -13.51 7.56 22.31
N TYR A 42 -14.72 7.63 22.87
CA TYR A 42 -15.33 8.90 23.27
C TYR A 42 -14.82 9.29 24.67
N ILE A 43 -14.39 10.53 24.82
CA ILE A 43 -13.88 11.06 26.08
C ILE A 43 -14.67 12.30 26.51
N GLN A 44 -14.63 12.62 27.82
CA GLN A 44 -15.27 13.80 28.40
C GLN A 44 -16.76 13.93 28.03
N ASP A 45 -17.56 12.89 28.30
CA ASP A 45 -18.99 12.81 27.92
C ASP A 45 -19.23 13.10 26.42
N SER A 46 -18.38 12.52 25.56
CA SER A 46 -18.46 12.67 24.10
C SER A 46 -18.21 14.10 23.61
N ALA A 47 -17.49 14.94 24.36
CA ALA A 47 -16.99 16.22 23.86
C ALA A 47 -15.88 16.03 22.81
N TYR A 48 -15.15 14.92 22.88
CA TYR A 48 -14.14 14.53 21.90
C TYR A 48 -14.22 13.04 21.58
N LEU A 49 -13.79 12.68 20.36
CA LEU A 49 -13.44 11.32 19.98
C LEU A 49 -11.92 11.25 19.78
N GLU A 50 -11.28 10.30 20.45
CA GLU A 50 -9.89 9.92 20.17
C GLU A 50 -9.88 8.80 19.12
N ILE A 51 -9.06 8.94 18.08
CA ILE A 51 -8.75 7.87 17.14
C ILE A 51 -7.28 7.52 17.32
N CYS A 52 -7.01 6.27 17.66
CA CYS A 52 -5.67 5.71 17.72
C CYS A 52 -5.47 4.73 16.57
N VAL A 53 -4.32 4.76 15.94
CA VAL A 53 -3.91 3.88 14.85
C VAL A 53 -2.65 3.12 15.23
N SER A 54 -2.56 1.89 14.73
CA SER A 54 -1.40 1.03 14.92
C SER A 54 -0.97 0.39 13.62
N ASN A 55 0.34 0.27 13.44
CA ASN A 55 0.94 -0.40 12.30
C ASN A 55 0.40 -1.84 12.18
N ALA A 56 -0.10 -2.18 10.99
CA ALA A 56 -0.48 -3.54 10.61
C ALA A 56 0.18 -3.95 9.28
N CYS A 57 1.27 -3.28 8.91
CA CYS A 57 2.02 -3.60 7.71
C CYS A 57 2.75 -4.93 7.85
N ASN A 58 2.89 -5.65 6.74
CA ASN A 58 3.64 -6.90 6.65
C ASN A 58 4.68 -6.82 5.53
N TYR A 59 5.72 -7.64 5.64
CA TYR A 59 6.77 -7.78 4.62
C TYR A 59 7.51 -6.46 4.33
N LEU A 60 7.71 -5.64 5.37
CA LEU A 60 8.54 -4.45 5.31
C LEU A 60 10.00 -4.79 5.63
N PRO A 61 10.97 -4.14 4.98
CA PRO A 61 12.36 -4.15 5.42
C PRO A 61 12.47 -3.66 6.87
N GLU A 62 13.45 -4.20 7.61
CA GLU A 62 13.87 -3.64 8.89
C GLU A 62 14.22 -2.15 8.73
N GLU A 63 14.07 -1.37 9.81
CA GLU A 63 14.35 0.08 9.81
C GLU A 63 13.44 0.94 8.91
N SER A 64 12.35 0.38 8.37
CA SER A 64 11.33 1.19 7.68
C SER A 64 10.74 2.24 8.63
N GLU A 65 10.66 3.49 8.16
CA GLU A 65 10.12 4.62 8.91
C GLU A 65 8.63 4.80 8.64
N PHE A 66 7.88 5.15 9.68
CA PHE A 66 6.43 5.36 9.63
C PHE A 66 6.10 6.82 9.90
N ARG A 67 5.22 7.41 9.08
CA ARG A 67 4.73 8.77 9.26
C ARG A 67 3.23 8.82 9.12
N TRP A 68 2.58 9.43 10.11
CA TRP A 68 1.13 9.53 10.18
C TRP A 68 0.65 10.94 9.87
N TYR A 69 -0.42 11.02 9.09
CA TYR A 69 -1.12 12.26 8.78
C TYR A 69 -2.59 12.14 9.18
N PHE A 70 -3.04 13.04 10.03
CA PHE A 70 -4.43 13.14 10.45
C PHE A 70 -5.05 14.35 9.75
N ASN A 71 -6.05 14.08 8.92
CA ASN A 71 -6.69 15.05 8.04
C ASN A 71 -5.68 15.89 7.21
N GLY A 72 -4.63 15.23 6.71
CA GLY A 72 -3.56 15.86 5.91
C GLY A 72 -2.47 16.58 6.70
N SER A 73 -2.61 16.71 8.03
CA SER A 73 -1.60 17.32 8.89
C SER A 73 -0.72 16.25 9.51
N ILE A 74 0.60 16.47 9.53
CA ILE A 74 1.53 15.56 10.20
C ILE A 74 1.20 15.47 11.69
N ASN A 75 1.09 14.25 12.20
CA ASN A 75 0.93 14.06 13.63
C ASN A 75 2.29 14.28 14.32
N ASN A 76 2.36 15.29 15.18
CA ASN A 76 3.57 15.64 15.94
C ASN A 76 3.55 15.03 17.36
N ILE A 77 2.52 14.26 17.72
CA ILE A 77 2.43 13.60 19.03
C ILE A 77 3.40 12.43 19.00
N PRO A 78 4.36 12.36 19.95
CA PRO A 78 5.31 11.27 20.01
C PRO A 78 4.58 10.00 20.42
N LEU A 79 4.32 9.17 19.42
CA LEU A 79 4.17 7.73 19.60
C LEU A 79 5.37 7.09 18.92
N ASP A 80 5.63 5.82 19.21
CA ASP A 80 6.82 5.04 18.82
C ASP A 80 7.07 4.88 17.30
N GLY A 81 6.51 5.77 16.47
CA GLY A 81 6.52 5.75 15.01
C GLY A 81 5.50 4.77 14.45
N ALA A 82 5.42 3.57 15.03
CA ALA A 82 4.49 2.52 14.61
C ALA A 82 3.03 2.83 14.97
N ASN A 83 2.78 3.63 16.00
CA ASN A 83 1.44 4.00 16.43
C ASN A 83 1.25 5.53 16.41
N ALA A 84 0.01 6.00 16.36
CA ALA A 84 -0.34 7.43 16.48
C ALA A 84 -1.77 7.61 17.04
N CYS A 85 -2.08 8.74 17.68
CA CYS A 85 -3.45 9.08 18.11
C CYS A 85 -3.74 10.57 17.84
N ASP A 86 -5.00 10.93 17.61
CA ASP A 86 -5.46 12.32 17.50
C ASP A 86 -6.91 12.47 18.01
N PHE A 87 -7.29 13.71 18.34
CA PHE A 87 -8.57 14.06 18.94
C PHE A 87 -9.44 14.88 17.99
N TYR A 88 -10.73 14.55 17.97
CA TYR A 88 -11.73 15.17 17.11
C TYR A 88 -12.84 15.77 17.97
N SER A 89 -13.02 17.09 17.86
CA SER A 89 -14.05 17.86 18.59
C SER A 89 -15.27 18.21 17.74
N LYS A 90 -15.38 17.65 16.54
CA LYS A 90 -16.48 17.91 15.61
C LYS A 90 -16.87 16.63 14.89
N ASN A 91 -18.17 16.47 14.67
CA ASN A 91 -18.68 15.47 13.74
C ASN A 91 -18.25 15.80 12.30
N GLY A 92 -17.98 14.78 11.50
CA GLY A 92 -17.53 14.94 10.12
C GLY A 92 -16.80 13.70 9.61
N SER A 93 -16.43 13.74 8.32
CA SER A 93 -15.59 12.72 7.70
C SER A 93 -14.14 13.18 7.72
N PHE A 94 -13.24 12.32 8.21
CA PHE A 94 -11.83 12.61 8.40
C PHE A 94 -10.98 11.49 7.82
N SER A 95 -9.77 11.80 7.37
CA SER A 95 -8.84 10.79 6.83
C SER A 95 -7.62 10.62 7.71
N VAL A 96 -7.15 9.39 7.89
CA VAL A 96 -5.80 9.11 8.41
C VAL A 96 -4.97 8.45 7.31
N SER A 97 -3.77 8.96 7.09
CA SER A 97 -2.81 8.42 6.12
C SER A 97 -1.56 7.91 6.82
N LEU A 98 -1.15 6.70 6.47
CA LEU A 98 0.16 6.14 6.79
C LEU A 98 1.07 6.29 5.57
N VAL A 99 2.25 6.85 5.76
CA VAL A 99 3.36 6.82 4.79
C VAL A 99 4.48 5.99 5.39
N VAL A 100 4.95 4.99 4.65
CA VAL A 100 6.08 4.14 5.03
C VAL A 100 7.23 4.43 4.08
N THR A 101 8.41 4.71 4.61
CA THR A 101 9.64 4.88 3.82
C THR A 101 10.61 3.76 4.17
N THR A 102 10.96 2.93 3.18
CA THR A 102 11.93 1.84 3.36
C THR A 102 13.36 2.38 3.37
N PRO A 103 14.35 1.61 3.85
CA PRO A 103 15.76 2.07 3.92
C PRO A 103 16.39 2.41 2.57
N ASP A 104 15.91 1.82 1.47
CA ASP A 104 16.30 2.15 0.09
C ASP A 104 15.56 3.37 -0.48
N GLY A 105 14.71 4.02 0.33
CA GLY A 105 14.01 5.25 0.01
C GLY A 105 12.68 5.06 -0.75
N ILE A 106 12.20 3.83 -0.91
CA ILE A 106 10.89 3.57 -1.53
C ILE A 106 9.79 4.01 -0.56
N GLN A 107 8.81 4.74 -1.08
CA GLN A 107 7.66 5.19 -0.31
C GLN A 107 6.39 4.44 -0.68
N TYR A 108 5.66 4.01 0.34
CA TYR A 108 4.33 3.47 0.21
C TYR A 108 3.34 4.27 1.05
N SER A 109 2.06 4.21 0.70
CA SER A 109 1.02 4.90 1.46
C SER A 109 -0.28 4.11 1.56
N LYS A 110 -1.00 4.35 2.65
CA LYS A 110 -2.35 3.84 2.89
C LYS A 110 -3.20 4.93 3.52
N VAL A 111 -4.44 5.08 3.05
CA VAL A 111 -5.41 6.03 3.60
C VAL A 111 -6.65 5.27 4.06
N LYS A 112 -7.18 5.62 5.24
CA LYS A 112 -8.51 5.22 5.69
C LYS A 112 -9.32 6.47 6.05
N THR A 113 -10.61 6.42 5.76
CA THR A 113 -11.57 7.49 6.11
C THR A 113 -12.41 7.03 7.29
N PHE A 114 -12.73 7.96 8.18
CA PHE A 114 -13.45 7.76 9.42
C PHE A 114 -14.58 8.79 9.52
N ASP A 115 -15.79 8.30 9.77
CA ASP A 115 -16.93 9.15 10.07
C ASP A 115 -17.03 9.34 11.59
N VAL A 116 -16.67 10.53 12.06
CA VAL A 116 -16.83 10.93 13.46
C VAL A 116 -18.25 11.44 13.63
N THR A 117 -18.98 10.82 14.55
CA THR A 117 -20.36 11.17 14.90
C THR A 117 -20.48 11.29 16.42
N GLY A 118 -21.65 11.64 16.95
CA GLY A 118 -21.90 11.59 18.40
C GLY A 118 -21.18 12.63 19.27
N ILE A 119 -20.39 13.55 18.68
CA ILE A 119 -19.77 14.64 19.43
C ILE A 119 -20.86 15.59 19.94
N LYS A 120 -20.92 15.76 21.27
CA LYS A 120 -21.80 16.69 21.96
C LYS A 120 -21.05 18.00 22.19
N ARG A 121 -21.64 19.11 21.76
CA ARG A 121 -21.13 20.47 22.03
C ARG A 121 -21.77 21.06 23.26
#